data_AF-W1YV02-F1
#
_entry.id   AF-W1YV02-F1
#
_cell.length_a   1.000
_cell.length_b   1.000
_cell.length_c   1.000
_cell.angle_alpha   90.00
_cell.angle_beta   90.00
_cell.angle_gamma   90.00
#
_symmetry.space_group_name_H-M   'P 1'
#
loop_
_entity.id
_entity.type
_entity.pdbx_description
1 polymer ?
#
loop_
_entity_poly.entity_id
_entity_poly.type
_entity_poly.pdbx_seq_one_letter_code
_entity_poly.pdbx_strand_id
1 'polypeptide(L)'
;IPIQYAKRVVGRKMYGGHSTFLPLKVNQAGVIPIIFASSVLMFPVTIAQFIDNEYVHKAADLFTWGTPLQTALYALLIFIFTYFYTAISINITDMADNMK
;
A
#
# COMPACT_ATOMS: atom_id res chain seq x y z
N ILE A 1 -13.98 12.74 6.58
CA ILE A 1 -15.24 13.27 5.97
C ILE A 1 -16.31 13.28 7.06
N PRO A 2 -17.04 14.39 7.30
CA PRO A 2 -18.10 14.43 8.31
C PRO A 2 -19.27 13.54 7.86
N ILE A 3 -19.60 12.54 8.67
CA ILE A 3 -20.74 11.65 8.45
C ILE A 3 -21.87 12.10 9.38
N GLN A 4 -23.08 12.18 8.83
CA GLN A 4 -24.29 12.34 9.62
C GLN A 4 -24.94 10.95 9.76
N TYR A 5 -24.91 10.39 10.97
CA TYR A 5 -25.66 9.16 11.26
C TYR A 5 -27.17 9.41 11.11
N ALA A 6 -27.89 8.36 10.69
CA ALA A 6 -29.34 8.40 10.50
C ALA A 6 -30.04 9.01 11.72
N LYS A 7 -30.77 10.09 11.47
CA LYS A 7 -31.45 10.87 12.49
C LYS A 7 -32.72 10.14 12.93
N ARG A 8 -32.78 9.70 14.19
CA ARG A 8 -34.00 9.10 14.74
C ARG A 8 -34.98 10.21 15.13
N VAL A 9 -36.07 10.34 14.38
CA VAL A 9 -37.18 11.23 14.75
C VAL A 9 -38.08 10.49 15.75
N VAL A 10 -38.24 11.02 16.96
CA VAL A 10 -39.21 10.52 17.95
C VAL A 10 -40.16 11.68 18.29
N GLY A 11 -41.40 11.60 17.81
CA GLY A 11 -42.39 12.68 17.93
C GLY A 11 -42.08 13.89 17.03
N ARG A 12 -42.32 15.12 17.53
CA ARG A 12 -42.02 16.39 16.81
C ARG A 12 -40.60 16.92 17.04
N LYS A 13 -39.79 16.24 17.86
CA LYS A 13 -38.44 16.70 18.23
C LYS A 13 -37.40 15.79 17.59
N MET A 14 -36.49 16.43 16.86
CA MET A 14 -35.32 15.81 16.26
C MET A 14 -34.24 15.65 17.34
N TYR A 15 -34.03 14.42 17.83
CA TYR A 15 -32.96 14.10 18.77
C TYR A 15 -31.83 13.37 18.05
N GLY A 16 -30.59 13.80 18.29
CA GLY A 16 -29.40 13.16 17.73
C GLY A 16 -28.95 13.80 16.42
N GLY A 17 -27.70 14.23 16.42
CA GLY A 17 -27.01 14.89 15.32
C GLY A 17 -25.56 15.15 15.70
N HIS A 18 -24.93 14.19 16.38
CA HIS A 18 -23.50 14.29 16.64
C HIS A 18 -22.79 13.94 15.34
N SER A 19 -22.12 14.92 14.73
CA SER A 19 -21.30 14.71 13.55
C SER A 19 -20.09 13.88 13.95
N THR A 20 -20.00 12.65 13.47
CA THR A 20 -18.79 11.84 13.61
C THR A 20 -17.96 11.98 12.35
N PHE A 21 -16.64 12.09 12.49
CA PHE A 21 -15.72 12.11 11.36
C PHE A 21 -15.25 10.68 11.08
N LEU A 22 -15.28 10.27 9.81
CA LEU A 22 -14.60 9.05 9.39
C LEU A 22 -13.09 9.31 9.40
N PRO A 23 -12.29 8.64 10.27
CA PRO A 23 -10.85 8.78 10.26
C PRO A 23 -10.29 8.01 9.06
N LEU A 24 -10.04 8.72 7.96
CA LEU A 24 -9.27 8.19 6.84
C LEU A 24 -7.79 8.25 7.21
N LYS A 25 -7.18 7.10 7.44
CA LYS A 25 -5.72 7.01 7.62
C LYS A 25 -5.06 7.34 6.27
N VAL A 26 -4.26 8.42 6.26
CA VAL A 26 -3.52 8.87 5.06
C VAL A 26 -2.44 7.87 4.67
N ASN A 27 -1.92 7.12 5.65
CA ASN A 27 -0.98 6.01 5.46
C ASN A 27 -1.66 4.67 5.78
N GLN A 28 -2.65 4.26 4.98
CA GLN A 28 -3.14 2.88 5.02
C GLN A 28 -2.11 1.87 4.46
N ALA A 29 -1.06 2.36 3.78
CA ALA A 29 -0.09 1.53 3.09
C ALA A 29 0.69 0.58 4.02
N GLY A 30 0.85 0.93 5.31
CA GLY A 30 1.54 0.07 6.26
C GLY A 30 2.96 -0.29 5.78
N VAL A 31 3.43 -1.49 6.13
CA VAL A 31 4.79 -1.98 5.79
C VAL A 31 4.77 -2.93 4.56
N ILE A 32 3.59 -3.34 4.10
CA ILE A 32 3.42 -4.38 3.08
C ILE A 32 4.04 -4.00 1.72
N PRO A 33 3.83 -2.78 1.17
CA PRO A 33 4.41 -2.40 -0.12
C PRO A 33 5.95 -2.41 -0.13
N ILE A 34 6.56 -2.00 0.97
CA ILE A 34 8.02 -1.98 1.14
C ILE A 34 8.58 -3.41 1.14
N ILE A 35 7.91 -4.34 1.83
CA ILE A 35 8.30 -5.76 1.85
C ILE A 35 8.16 -6.38 0.46
N PHE A 36 7.10 -6.05 -0.28
CA PHE A 36 6.95 -6.52 -1.66
C PHE A 36 8.07 -6.01 -2.56
N ALA A 37 8.39 -4.72 -2.49
CA ALA A 37 9.48 -4.14 -3.27
C ALA A 37 10.84 -4.82 -2.97
N SER A 38 11.15 -5.11 -1.69
CA SER A 38 12.40 -5.79 -1.33
C SER A 38 12.45 -7.24 -1.80
N SER A 39 11.33 -7.98 -1.70
CA SER A 39 11.26 -9.37 -2.17
C SER A 39 11.45 -9.50 -3.69
N VAL A 40 10.89 -8.57 -4.47
CA VAL A 40 11.02 -8.56 -5.94
C VAL A 40 12.47 -8.28 -6.36
N LEU A 41 13.16 -7.37 -5.68
CA LEU A 41 14.57 -7.09 -5.97
C LEU A 41 15.50 -8.22 -5.53
N MET A 42 15.17 -8.92 -4.46
CA MET A 42 15.98 -10.03 -3.95
C MET A 42 15.80 -11.33 -4.75
N PHE A 43 14.69 -11.46 -5.48
CA PHE A 43 14.39 -12.62 -6.32
C PHE A 43 15.49 -12.94 -7.37
N PRO A 44 15.90 -12.01 -8.26
CA PRO A 44 16.95 -12.30 -9.25
C PRO A 44 18.31 -12.57 -8.61
N VAL A 45 18.64 -11.90 -7.49
CA VAL A 45 19.89 -12.14 -6.74
C VAL A 45 19.91 -13.56 -6.19
N THR A 46 18.79 -14.02 -5.63
CA THR A 46 18.65 -15.38 -5.12
C THR A 46 18.79 -16.41 -6.24
N ILE A 47 18.18 -16.19 -7.40
CA ILE A 47 18.31 -17.10 -8.56
C ILE A 47 19.76 -17.16 -9.05
N ALA A 48 20.43 -16.01 -9.12
CA ALA A 48 21.81 -15.93 -9.57
C ALA A 48 22.77 -16.71 -8.66
N GLN A 49 22.45 -16.93 -7.38
CA GLN A 49 23.24 -17.78 -6.48
C GLN A 49 23.19 -19.27 -6.86
N PHE A 50 22.16 -19.71 -7.58
CA PHE A 50 22.02 -21.10 -8.02
C PHE A 50 22.60 -21.37 -9.42
N ILE A 51 23.00 -20.33 -10.16
CA ILE A 51 23.53 -20.45 -11.52
C ILE A 51 25.01 -20.10 -11.48
N ASP A 52 25.88 -21.09 -11.71
CA ASP A 52 27.33 -20.89 -11.81
C ASP A 52 27.70 -20.36 -13.20
N ASN A 53 27.47 -19.07 -13.42
CA ASN A 53 27.80 -18.37 -14.66
C ASN A 53 28.28 -16.95 -14.36
N GLU A 54 29.49 -16.62 -14.78
CA GLU A 54 30.14 -15.33 -14.55
C GLU A 54 29.30 -14.14 -15.05
N TYR A 55 28.60 -14.28 -16.19
CA TYR A 55 27.74 -13.23 -16.72
C TYR A 55 26.49 -13.01 -15.85
N VAL A 56 25.96 -14.07 -15.25
CA VAL A 56 24.79 -14.02 -14.38
C VAL A 56 25.16 -13.38 -13.05
N HIS A 57 26.34 -13.70 -12.50
CA HIS A 57 26.85 -13.05 -11.30
C HIS A 57 27.13 -11.56 -11.51
N LYS A 58 27.75 -11.16 -12.63
CA LYS A 58 27.96 -9.74 -12.96
C LYS A 58 26.64 -8.97 -13.09
N ALA A 59 25.60 -9.60 -13.64
CA ALA A 59 24.28 -9.00 -13.71
C ALA A 59 23.64 -8.89 -12.32
N ALA A 60 23.78 -9.90 -11.47
CA ALA A 60 23.25 -9.91 -10.11
C ALA A 60 23.94 -8.90 -9.18
N ASP A 61 25.24 -8.65 -9.39
CA ASP A 61 25.99 -7.62 -8.66
C ASP A 61 25.36 -6.23 -8.81
N LEU A 62 24.74 -5.93 -9.97
CA LEU A 62 24.02 -4.67 -10.19
C LEU A 62 22.73 -4.54 -9.36
N PHE A 63 22.21 -5.65 -8.84
CA PHE A 63 21.03 -5.71 -7.98
C PHE A 63 21.39 -5.94 -6.50
N THR A 64 22.68 -5.97 -6.15
CA THR A 64 23.12 -6.08 -4.76
C THR A 64 22.92 -4.77 -3.98
N TRP A 65 22.84 -4.91 -2.66
CA TRP A 65 22.69 -3.80 -1.73
C TRP A 65 23.85 -2.81 -1.84
N GLY A 66 23.51 -1.53 -1.97
CA GLY A 66 24.49 -0.44 -2.03
C GLY A 66 24.83 0.02 -3.45
N THR A 67 24.29 -0.63 -4.48
CA THR A 67 24.41 -0.13 -5.85
C THR A 67 23.41 1.01 -6.12
N PRO A 68 23.79 2.03 -6.91
CA PRO A 68 22.87 3.11 -7.28
C PRO A 68 21.65 2.61 -8.06
N LEU A 69 21.83 1.58 -8.89
CA LEU A 69 20.75 0.97 -9.69
C LEU A 69 19.71 0.31 -8.78
N GLN A 70 20.14 -0.53 -7.84
CA GLN A 70 19.26 -1.16 -6.86
C GLN A 70 18.52 -0.11 -6.04
N THR A 71 19.20 0.94 -5.57
CA THR A 71 18.59 2.01 -4.78
C THR A 71 17.51 2.76 -5.56
N ALA A 72 17.79 3.12 -6.83
CA ALA A 72 16.83 3.81 -7.69
C ALA A 72 15.61 2.93 -8.00
N LEU A 73 15.83 1.65 -8.33
CA LEU A 73 14.76 0.69 -8.58
C LEU A 73 13.94 0.43 -7.32
N TYR A 74 14.57 0.35 -6.15
CA TYR A 74 13.89 0.17 -4.87
C TYR A 74 12.97 1.33 -4.55
N ALA A 75 13.45 2.58 -4.70
CA ALA A 75 12.60 3.76 -4.53
C ALA A 75 11.41 3.75 -5.51
N LEU A 76 11.66 3.48 -6.80
CA LEU A 76 10.62 3.41 -7.82
C LEU A 76 9.56 2.34 -7.50
N LEU A 77 10.00 1.13 -7.15
CA LEU A 77 9.12 0.02 -6.80
C LEU A 77 8.30 0.32 -5.55
N ILE A 78 8.87 0.97 -4.54
CA ILE A 78 8.11 1.42 -3.36
C ILE A 78 6.98 2.36 -3.78
N PHE A 79 7.24 3.36 -4.63
CA PHE A 79 6.19 4.28 -5.09
C PHE A 79 5.06 3.55 -5.83
N ILE A 80 5.43 2.66 -6.76
CA ILE A 80 4.46 1.88 -7.55
C ILE A 80 3.64 0.96 -6.65
N PHE A 81 4.28 0.14 -5.81
CA PHE A 81 3.58 -0.79 -4.93
C PHE A 81 2.75 -0.08 -3.87
N THR A 82 3.21 1.05 -3.35
CA THR A 82 2.44 1.84 -2.38
C THR A 82 1.16 2.32 -3.02
N TYR A 83 1.23 2.92 -4.22
CA TYR A 83 0.06 3.38 -4.96
C TYR A 83 -0.92 2.23 -5.26
N PHE A 84 -0.43 1.13 -5.86
CA PHE A 84 -1.25 -0.04 -6.18
C PHE A 84 -1.89 -0.67 -4.95
N TYR A 85 -1.16 -0.81 -3.84
CA TYR A 85 -1.68 -1.37 -2.60
C TYR A 85 -2.82 -0.51 -2.06
N THR A 86 -2.66 0.81 -1.98
CA THR A 86 -3.76 1.70 -1.56
C THR A 86 -4.96 1.65 -2.48
N ALA A 87 -4.77 1.52 -3.79
CA ALA A 87 -5.87 1.43 -4.75
C ALA A 87 -6.68 0.12 -4.59
N ILE A 88 -6.00 -1.00 -4.29
CA ILE A 88 -6.65 -2.30 -4.10
C ILE A 88 -7.27 -2.42 -2.70
N SER A 89 -6.62 -1.87 -1.66
CA SER A 89 -7.09 -2.00 -0.28
C SER A 89 -8.32 -1.14 0.02
N ILE A 90 -8.53 -0.05 -0.72
CA ILE A 90 -9.65 0.86 -0.51
C ILE A 90 -10.80 0.47 -1.44
N ASN A 91 -11.72 -0.38 -0.95
CA ASN A 91 -13.00 -0.60 -1.63
C ASN A 91 -13.96 0.56 -1.31
N ILE A 92 -13.95 1.58 -2.16
CA ILE A 92 -14.77 2.81 -2.00
C ILE A 92 -16.27 2.46 -1.95
N THR A 93 -16.68 1.44 -2.71
CA THR A 93 -18.06 0.96 -2.81
C THR A 93 -18.57 0.36 -1.51
N ASP A 94 -17.79 -0.53 -0.87
CA ASP A 94 -18.16 -1.12 0.43
C ASP A 94 -18.18 -0.07 1.56
N MET A 95 -17.28 0.91 1.52
CA MET A 95 -17.27 2.01 2.48
C MET A 95 -18.52 2.89 2.35
N ALA A 96 -19.01 3.09 1.12
CA ALA A 96 -20.22 3.85 0.86
C ALA A 96 -21.49 3.07 1.27
N ASP A 97 -21.55 1.76 1.02
CA ASP A 97 -22.71 0.94 1.39
C ASP A 97 -22.81 0.69 2.90
N ASN A 98 -21.70 0.60 3.63
CA ASN A 98 -21.71 0.57 5.10
C ASN A 98 -22.12 1.91 5.73
N MET A 99 -22.18 2.99 4.94
CA MET A 99 -22.58 4.33 5.38
C MET A 99 -24.04 4.69 5.01
N LYS A 100 -24.80 3.78 4.39
CA LYS A 100 -26.25 3.94 4.19
C LYS A 100 -27.06 3.79 5.47
#